data_AF-A0A2Z7C2X1-F1
#
_entry.id   AF-A0A2Z7C2X1-F1
#
_cell.length_a   1.000
_cell.length_b   1.000
_cell.length_c   1.000
_cell.angle_alpha   90.00
_cell.angle_beta   90.00
_cell.angle_gamma   90.00
#
_symmetry.space_group_name_H-M   'P 1'
#
loop_
_entity.id
_entity.type
_entity.pdbx_description
1 polymer ?
#
loop_
_entity_poly.entity_id
_entity_poly.type
_entity_poly.pdbx_seq_one_letter_code
_entity_poly.pdbx_strand_id
1 'polypeptide(L)' 'MSSIKNPFAAILDSNKLTGANYLDWLRNLKIILVSENLLYKLEKSPPKEALADVSPDELTRLEKTA' A
#
# COMPACT_ATOMS: atom_id res chain seq x y z
N MET A 1 -25.33 11.68 -4.07
CA MET A 1 -24.94 10.26 -3.96
C MET A 1 -24.16 10.12 -2.67
N SER A 2 -24.68 9.38 -1.68
CA SER A 2 -23.91 9.08 -0.49
C SER A 2 -22.74 8.19 -0.93
N SER A 3 -21.54 8.77 -0.99
CA SER A 3 -20.31 7.99 -1.06
C SER A 3 -20.38 7.06 0.14
N ILE A 4 -20.62 5.78 -0.08
CA ILE A 4 -20.62 4.79 1.00
C ILE A 4 -19.19 4.81 1.51
N LYS A 5 -18.99 5.61 2.57
CA LYS A 5 -17.74 5.62 3.31
C LYS A 5 -17.54 4.18 3.73
N ASN A 6 -16.38 3.63 3.39
CA ASN A 6 -15.98 2.29 3.81
C ASN A 6 -16.43 2.08 5.27
N PRO A 7 -17.26 1.05 5.57
CA PRO A 7 -17.80 0.87 6.91
C PRO A 7 -16.70 0.72 7.97
N PHE A 8 -15.49 0.35 7.54
CA PHE A 8 -14.30 0.27 8.39
C PHE A 8 -13.59 1.61 8.58
N ALA A 9 -13.86 2.65 7.79
CA ALA A 9 -13.13 3.93 7.87
C ALA A 9 -13.17 4.57 9.26
N ALA A 10 -14.29 4.43 9.98
CA ALA A 10 -14.45 4.94 11.35
C ALA A 10 -13.48 4.29 12.37
N ILE A 11 -12.87 3.14 12.03
CA ILE A 11 -11.91 2.45 12.91
C ILE A 11 -10.62 3.25 13.05
N LEU A 12 -10.19 3.99 12.02
CA LEU A 12 -9.00 4.85 12.08
C LEU A 12 -9.26 6.13 12.86
N ASP A 13 -10.50 6.64 12.80
CA ASP A 13 -10.92 7.78 13.61
C ASP A 13 -10.98 7.41 15.11
N SER A 14 -11.36 6.17 15.42
CA SER A 14 -11.45 5.63 16.78
C SER A 14 -10.09 5.17 17.34
N ASN A 15 -9.21 4.67 16.47
CA ASN A 15 -7.86 4.22 16.83
C ASN A 15 -6.80 5.04 16.09
N LYS A 16 -6.76 6.35 16.38
CA LYS A 16 -5.77 7.25 15.80
C LYS A 16 -4.36 6.77 16.15
N LEU A 17 -3.41 7.04 15.24
CA LEU A 17 -2.02 6.71 15.46
C LEU A 17 -1.49 7.48 16.69
N THR A 18 -1.00 6.71 17.65
CA THR A 18 -0.22 7.16 18.79
C THR A 18 1.12 6.42 18.75
N GLY A 19 2.15 6.95 19.42
CA GLY A 19 3.46 6.29 19.40
C GLY A 19 3.43 4.83 19.88
N ALA A 20 2.56 4.51 20.84
CA ALA A 20 2.47 3.18 21.44
C ALA A 20 1.65 2.16 20.64
N ASN A 21 0.75 2.58 19.75
CA ASN A 21 -0.21 1.70 19.07
C ASN A 21 0.09 1.48 17.57
N TYR A 22 1.32 1.73 17.14
CA TYR A 22 1.70 1.65 15.72
C TYR A 22 1.26 0.33 15.05
N LEU A 23 1.45 -0.81 15.72
CA LEU A 23 1.09 -2.12 15.17
C LEU A 23 -0.44 -2.27 15.00
N ASP A 24 -1.22 -1.82 15.98
CA ASP A 24 -2.68 -1.87 15.92
C ASP A 24 -3.22 -0.91 14.86
N TRP A 25 -2.66 0.30 14.79
CA TRP A 25 -2.99 1.27 13.76
C TRP A 25 -2.67 0.74 12.36
N LEU A 26 -1.49 0.14 12.16
CA LEU A 26 -1.09 -0.44 10.89
C LEU A 26 -2.01 -1.61 10.48
N ARG A 27 -2.43 -2.44 11.44
CA ARG A 27 -3.41 -3.51 11.19
C ARG A 27 -4.74 -2.96 10.74
N ASN A 28 -5.25 -1.94 11.43
CA ASN A 28 -6.50 -1.25 11.07
C ASN A 28 -6.42 -0.61 9.67
N LEU A 29 -5.29 0.00 9.34
CA LEU A 29 -5.04 0.55 8.01
C LEU A 29 -5.04 -0.53 6.92
N LYS A 30 -4.39 -1.68 7.15
CA LYS A 30 -4.37 -2.80 6.19
C LYS A 30 -5.78 -3.35 5.92
N ILE A 31 -6.66 -3.42 6.92
CA ILE A 31 -8.05 -3.87 6.76
C ILE A 31 -8.80 -2.96 5.77
N ILE A 32 -8.70 -1.64 5.95
CA ILE A 32 -9.33 -0.66 5.06
C ILE A 32 -8.77 -0.80 3.64
N LEU A 33 -7.45 -0.86 3.51
CA LEU A 33 -6.82 -0.99 2.20
C LEU A 33 -7.20 -2.28 1.48
N VAL A 34 -7.30 -3.41 2.18
CA VAL A 34 -7.79 -4.67 1.59
C VAL A 34 -9.24 -4.53 1.13
N SER A 35 -10.11 -3.92 1.96
CA SER A 35 -11.52 -3.74 1.60
C SER A 35 -11.74 -2.82 0.39
N GLU A 36 -10.79 -1.93 0.11
CA GLU A 36 -10.80 -1.04 -1.05
C GLU A 36 -9.93 -1.55 -2.22
N ASN A 37 -9.33 -2.75 -2.08
CA ASN A 37 -8.37 -3.31 -3.03
C ASN A 37 -7.16 -2.39 -3.30
N LEU A 38 -6.72 -1.65 -2.28
CA LEU A 38 -5.63 -0.67 -2.29
C LEU A 38 -4.38 -1.14 -1.53
N LEU A 39 -4.31 -2.40 -1.08
CA LEU A 39 -3.17 -2.91 -0.31
C LEU A 39 -1.83 -2.72 -1.05
N TYR A 40 -1.84 -2.83 -2.38
CA TYR A 40 -0.70 -2.60 -3.27
C TYR A 40 -0.03 -1.21 -3.08
N LYS A 41 -0.73 -0.23 -2.51
CA LYS A 41 -0.17 1.09 -2.20
C LYS A 41 0.86 1.06 -1.07
N LEU A 42 0.73 0.12 -0.13
CA LEU A 42 1.73 -0.11 0.93
C LEU A 42 2.90 -0.94 0.44
N GLU A 43 2.65 -1.83 -0.51
CA GLU A 43 3.59 -2.86 -0.95
C GLU A 43 4.49 -2.40 -2.10
N LYS A 44 4.64 -1.09 -2.36
CA LYS A 44 5.42 -0.57 -3.50
C LYS A 44 6.86 -1.13 -3.56
N SER A 45 7.04 -2.30 -4.14
CA SER A 45 7.93 -2.43 -5.29
C SER A 45 7.28 -1.69 -6.46
N PRO A 46 8.06 -1.01 -7.31
CA PRO A 46 7.52 -0.30 -8.48
C PRO A 46 6.58 -1.23 -9.27
N PRO A 47 5.52 -0.69 -9.90
CA PRO A 47 4.64 -1.50 -10.75
C PRO A 47 5.52 -2.25 -11.75
N LYS A 48 5.34 -3.56 -11.85
CA LYS A 48 6.06 -4.39 -12.84
C LYS A 48 5.83 -3.89 -14.28
N GLU A 49 4.76 -3.13 -14.50
CA GLU A 49 4.44 -2.43 -15.73
C GLU A 49 5.44 -1.31 -16.07
N ALA A 50 6.13 -0.72 -15.09
CA ALA A 50 7.24 0.21 -15.34
C ALA A 50 8.52 -0.49 -15.86
N LEU A 51 8.58 -1.83 -15.80
CA LEU A 51 9.66 -2.62 -16.41
C LEU A 51 9.36 -3.05 -17.85
N ALA A 52 8.12 -2.89 -18.33
CA ALA A 52 7.76 -3.23 -19.71
C ALA A 52 8.25 -2.18 -20.73
N ASP A 53 8.56 -0.97 -20.27
CA ASP A 53 9.15 0.13 -21.06
C ASP A 53 10.68 0.23 -20.89
N VAL A 54 11.25 -0.64 -20.04
CA VAL A 54 12.69 -0.66 -19.79
C VAL A 54 13.33 -1.54 -20.84
N SER A 55 14.13 -0.91 -21.73
CA SER A 55 14.97 -1.59 -22.71
C SER A 55 15.78 -2.71 -22.05
N PRO A 56 16.05 -3.85 -22.73
CA PRO A 56 16.90 -4.92 -22.22
C PRO A 56 18.24 -4.45 -21.62
N ASP A 57 18.77 -3.33 -22.10
CA ASP A 57 20.02 -2.73 -21.62
C ASP A 57 19.93 -2.19 -20.17
N GLU A 58 18.77 -1.70 -19.75
CA GLU A 58 18.58 -1.15 -18.40
C GLU A 58 18.27 -2.25 -17.37
N LEU A 59 17.68 -3.38 -17.79
CA LEU A 59 17.48 -4.56 -16.93
C LEU A 59 18.81 -5.21 -16.52
N THR A 60 19.80 -5.25 -17.42
CA THR A 60 21.12 -5.86 -17.13
C THR A 60 21.97 -5.07 -16.14
N ARG A 61 21.68 -3.78 -15.93
CA ARG A 61 22.35 -2.95 -14.91
C ARG A 61 21.84 -3.22 -13.49
N LEU A 62 20.55 -3.54 -13.36
CA LEU A 62 19.91 -3.85 -12.07
C LEU A 62 20.36 -5.20 -11.51
N GLU A 63 20.55 -6.22 -12.34
CA GLU A 63 20.99 -7.55 -11.87
C GLU A 63 22.46 -7.60 -11.42
N LYS A 64 23.28 -6.62 -11.81
CA LYS A 64 24.72 -6.58 -11.46
C LYS A 64 25.06 -5.90 -10.14
N THR A 65 24.05 -5.50 -9.35
CA THR A 65 24.25 -4.90 -8.02
C THR A 65 23.60 -5.69 -6.88
N ALA A 66 23.37 -6.99 -7.08
CA ALA A 66 23.09 -7.96 -6.03
C ALA A 66 24.32 -8.82 -5.72
#